data_AF-A0A7S3DKM4-F1
#
_entry.id   AF-A0A7S3DKM4-F1
#
_cell.length_a   1.000
_cell.length_b   1.000
_cell.length_c   1.000
_cell.angle_alpha   90.00
_cell.angle_beta   90.00
_cell.angle_gamma   90.00
#
_symmetry.space_group_name_H-M   'P 1'
#
loop_
_entity.id
_entity.type
_entity.pdbx_description
1 polymer ?
#
loop_
_entity_poly.entity_id
_entity_poly.type
_entity_poly.pdbx_seq_one_letter_code
_entity_poly.pdbx_strand_id
1 'polypeptide(L)'
;IVPMSEGFVKVGRHEGKVMSLHYGEGYLVSTSEDKTVRLYEAKSKELKAIMSGFSYTVNDACIFKKDGHLFVIAGCDSQGEKPLYLACFAVGLNPFPIPSSFVQHS
;
A
#
# COMPACT_ATOMS: atom_id res chain seq x y z
N ILE A 1 25.45 -20.59 17.45
CA ILE A 1 25.07 -20.74 16.03
C ILE A 1 23.55 -20.87 16.02
N VAL A 2 22.82 -19.81 15.65
CA VAL A 2 21.34 -19.84 15.63
C VAL A 2 20.94 -20.59 14.35
N PRO A 3 20.05 -21.59 14.39
CA PRO A 3 19.70 -22.33 13.19
C PRO A 3 18.98 -21.39 12.22
N MET A 4 19.54 -21.25 11.01
CA MET A 4 18.87 -20.59 9.89
C MET A 4 17.67 -21.45 9.48
N SER A 5 16.49 -21.16 10.03
CA SER A 5 15.22 -21.62 9.47
C SER A 5 14.83 -20.67 8.34
N GLU A 6 15.58 -20.67 7.24
CA GLU A 6 15.28 -19.81 6.10
C GLU A 6 14.26 -20.48 5.19
N GLY A 7 12.98 -20.33 5.56
CA GLY A 7 11.87 -20.51 4.64
C GLY A 7 11.40 -19.14 4.16
N PHE A 8 11.59 -18.82 2.88
CA PHE A 8 10.86 -17.71 2.29
C PHE A 8 9.37 -18.05 2.29
N VAL A 9 8.52 -17.11 2.71
CA VAL A 9 7.06 -17.28 2.64
C VAL A 9 6.51 -16.34 1.58
N LYS A 10 5.86 -16.92 0.57
CA LYS A 10 5.15 -16.13 -0.43
C LYS A 10 3.92 -15.50 0.21
N VAL A 11 3.92 -14.18 0.30
CA VAL A 11 2.78 -13.38 0.78
C VAL A 11 2.13 -12.70 -0.41
N GLY A 12 1.02 -13.28 -0.87
CA GLY A 12 0.21 -12.74 -1.96
C GLY A 12 0.88 -12.77 -3.34
N ARG A 13 0.31 -11.99 -4.26
CA ARG A 13 0.76 -11.84 -5.65
C ARG A 13 0.25 -10.51 -6.20
N HIS A 14 1.16 -9.67 -6.67
CA HIS A 14 0.82 -8.56 -7.56
C HIS A 14 0.69 -9.04 -9.02
N GLU A 15 -0.12 -8.32 -9.80
CA GLU A 15 -0.29 -8.59 -11.23
C GLU A 15 0.72 -7.83 -12.10
N GLY A 16 1.52 -6.98 -11.48
CA GLY A 16 2.60 -6.21 -12.07
C GLY A 16 3.85 -6.26 -11.20
N LYS A 17 4.87 -5.50 -11.63
CA LYS A 17 6.12 -5.38 -10.88
C LYS A 17 5.86 -4.71 -9.54
N VAL A 18 6.39 -5.29 -8.48
CA VAL A 18 6.43 -4.65 -7.15
C VAL A 18 7.45 -3.51 -7.21
N MET A 19 7.01 -2.31 -6.86
CA MET A 19 7.81 -1.09 -6.96
C MET A 19 8.53 -0.78 -5.65
N SER A 20 7.81 -0.88 -4.53
CA SER A 20 8.35 -0.63 -3.19
C SER A 20 7.72 -1.57 -2.17
N LEU A 21 8.45 -1.75 -1.06
CA LEU A 21 8.04 -2.50 0.12
C LEU A 21 8.38 -1.69 1.35
N HIS A 22 7.41 -1.53 2.26
CA HIS A 22 7.62 -0.84 3.53
C HIS A 22 7.07 -1.67 4.69
N TYR A 23 7.89 -1.89 5.71
CA TYR A 23 7.50 -2.59 6.94
C TYR A 23 7.38 -1.59 8.09
N GLY A 24 6.26 -1.61 8.81
CA GLY A 24 6.03 -0.75 9.95
C GLY A 24 4.77 -1.15 10.72
N GLU A 25 4.73 -0.86 12.02
CA GLU A 25 3.57 -1.09 12.89
C GLU A 25 3.05 -2.56 12.92
N GLY A 26 3.90 -3.53 12.56
CA GLY A 26 3.53 -4.94 12.45
C GLY A 26 2.88 -5.34 11.12
N TYR A 27 2.90 -4.43 10.14
CA TYR A 27 2.37 -4.64 8.80
C TYR A 27 3.44 -4.46 7.74
N LEU A 28 3.23 -5.13 6.61
CA LEU A 28 3.99 -4.96 5.38
C LEU A 28 3.08 -4.30 4.35
N VAL A 29 3.54 -3.23 3.72
CA VAL A 29 2.89 -2.59 2.59
C VAL A 29 3.71 -2.84 1.34
N SER A 30 3.05 -3.19 0.23
CA SER A 30 3.68 -3.32 -1.08
C SER A 30 2.95 -2.48 -2.13
N THR A 31 3.71 -1.81 -2.98
CA THR A 31 3.21 -1.01 -4.11
C THR A 31 3.56 -1.66 -5.44
N SER A 32 2.82 -1.37 -6.51
CA SER A 32 2.98 -2.08 -7.77
C SER A 32 2.54 -1.27 -9.00
N GLU A 33 3.09 -1.66 -10.15
CA GLU A 33 2.65 -1.27 -11.50
C GLU A 33 1.22 -1.73 -11.82
N ASP A 34 0.69 -2.71 -11.10
CA ASP A 34 -0.72 -3.10 -11.20
C ASP A 34 -1.70 -2.07 -10.61
N LYS A 35 -1.17 -0.91 -10.19
CA LYS A 35 -1.94 0.23 -9.67
C LYS A 35 -2.65 -0.09 -8.36
N THR A 36 -2.07 -1.01 -7.59
CA THR A 36 -2.56 -1.37 -6.26
C THR A 36 -1.50 -1.21 -5.18
N VAL A 37 -1.98 -0.92 -3.98
CA VAL A 37 -1.20 -1.06 -2.74
C VAL A 37 -1.81 -2.18 -1.94
N ARG A 38 -0.98 -3.09 -1.43
CA ARG A 38 -1.43 -4.23 -0.63
C ARG A 38 -0.84 -4.17 0.76
N LEU A 39 -1.70 -4.43 1.74
CA LEU A 39 -1.34 -4.44 3.16
C LEU A 39 -1.42 -5.86 3.70
N TYR A 40 -0.33 -6.32 4.30
CA TYR A 40 -0.23 -7.63 4.93
C TYR A 40 0.05 -7.47 6.42
N GLU A 41 -0.56 -8.33 7.24
CA GLU A 41 -0.15 -8.47 8.65
C GLU A 41 1.09 -9.37 8.71
N ALA A 42 2.19 -8.88 9.28
CA ALA A 42 3.47 -9.58 9.18
C ALA A 42 3.54 -10.87 10.03
N LYS A 43 2.77 -10.94 11.13
CA LYS A 43 2.71 -12.13 11.98
C LYS A 43 1.97 -13.29 11.31
N SER A 44 0.74 -13.02 10.87
CA SER A 44 -0.13 -14.02 10.24
C SER A 44 0.23 -14.26 8.77
N LYS A 45 0.93 -13.30 8.13
CA LYS A 45 1.26 -13.28 6.69
C LYS A 45 0.00 -13.20 5.82
N GLU A 46 -1.10 -12.72 6.38
CA GLU A 46 -2.38 -12.55 5.70
C GLU A 46 -2.49 -11.20 5.01
N LEU A 47 -3.10 -11.19 3.83
CA LEU A 47 -3.50 -9.97 3.14
C LEU A 47 -4.71 -9.37 3.86
N LYS A 48 -4.54 -8.17 4.43
CA LYS A 48 -5.61 -7.46 5.15
C LYS A 48 -6.38 -6.51 4.26
N ALA A 49 -5.73 -5.89 3.28
CA ALA A 49 -6.37 -4.95 2.36
C ALA A 49 -5.69 -4.89 0.99
N ILE A 50 -6.50 -4.61 -0.03
CA ILE A 50 -6.06 -4.19 -1.35
C ILE A 50 -6.65 -2.80 -1.59
N MET A 51 -5.78 -1.84 -1.84
CA MET A 51 -6.12 -0.44 -2.06
C MET A 51 -5.93 -0.19 -3.55
N SER A 52 -7.04 0.02 -4.26
CA SER A 52 -7.09 0.20 -5.71
C SER A 52 -7.73 1.55 -6.06
N GLY A 53 -7.76 1.89 -7.35
CA GLY A 53 -8.28 3.17 -7.85
C GLY A 53 -7.18 4.15 -8.29
N PHE A 54 -5.91 3.79 -8.14
CA PHE A 54 -4.80 4.55 -8.72
C PHE A 54 -4.87 4.47 -10.26
N SER A 55 -4.74 5.61 -10.93
CA SER A 55 -4.76 5.66 -12.39
C SER A 55 -3.46 5.14 -13.03
N TYR A 56 -2.37 5.13 -12.26
CA TYR A 56 -1.01 4.81 -12.72
C TYR A 56 -0.24 4.00 -11.67
N THR A 57 0.99 3.64 -12.02
CA THR A 57 1.94 2.92 -11.16
C THR A 57 2.08 3.60 -9.81
N VAL A 58 1.96 2.81 -8.74
CA VAL A 58 2.25 3.29 -7.39
C VAL A 58 3.73 3.03 -7.12
N ASN A 59 4.49 4.10 -6.94
CA ASN A 59 5.94 4.02 -6.84
C ASN A 59 6.40 3.75 -5.42
N ASP A 60 5.73 4.36 -4.44
CA ASP A 60 6.14 4.23 -3.05
C ASP A 60 4.96 4.34 -2.09
N ALA A 61 5.12 3.77 -0.91
CA ALA A 61 4.15 3.89 0.17
C ALA A 61 4.81 3.75 1.54
N CYS A 62 4.25 4.44 2.53
CA CYS A 62 4.64 4.30 3.91
C CYS A 62 3.42 3.97 4.79
N ILE A 63 3.72 3.40 5.96
CA ILE A 63 2.72 3.06 6.97
C ILE A 63 3.16 3.62 8.31
N PHE A 64 2.22 4.19 9.05
CA PHE A 64 2.45 4.67 10.41
C PHE A 64 1.17 4.58 11.22
N LYS A 65 1.31 4.59 12.55
CA LYS A 65 0.18 4.60 13.47
C LYS A 65 0.11 5.93 14.18
N LYS A 66 -1.08 6.51 14.24
CA LYS A 66 -1.34 7.76 14.97
C LYS A 66 -2.68 7.66 15.69
N ASP A 67 -2.68 7.97 16.98
CA ASP A 67 -3.86 7.99 17.85
C ASP A 67 -4.70 6.69 17.76
N GLY A 68 -4.02 5.55 17.77
CA GLY A 68 -4.64 4.23 17.69
C GLY A 68 -5.00 3.75 16.28
N HIS A 69 -4.96 4.64 15.28
CA HIS A 69 -5.34 4.35 13.90
C HIS A 69 -4.12 4.13 13.03
N LEU A 70 -4.23 3.20 12.09
CA LEU A 70 -3.19 2.89 11.12
C LEU A 70 -3.44 3.72 9.85
N PHE A 71 -2.39 4.35 9.33
CA PHE A 71 -2.45 5.12 8.10
C PHE A 71 -1.48 4.54 7.07
N VAL A 72 -1.93 4.45 5.84
CA VAL A 72 -1.11 4.11 4.67
C VAL A 72 -1.13 5.29 3.72
N ILE A 73 0.05 5.80 3.40
CA ILE A 73 0.24 6.86 2.41
C ILE A 73 0.92 6.25 1.20
N ALA A 74 0.42 6.52 0.00
CA ALA A 74 0.95 6.00 -1.24
C ALA A 74 1.08 7.09 -2.30
N GLY A 75 2.18 7.07 -3.06
CA GLY A 75 2.45 7.97 -4.17
C GLY A 75 2.36 7.25 -5.51
N CYS A 76 1.61 7.80 -6.45
CA CYS A 76 1.55 7.28 -7.82
C CYS A 76 1.99 8.31 -8.86
N ASP A 77 2.44 7.79 -10.00
CA ASP A 77 2.73 8.61 -11.17
C ASP A 77 1.49 9.33 -11.68
N SER A 78 1.74 10.33 -12.53
CA SER A 78 0.73 10.98 -13.35
C SER A 78 1.26 11.12 -14.78
N GLN A 79 0.36 11.30 -15.75
CA GLN A 79 0.75 11.53 -17.14
C GLN A 79 0.96 13.03 -17.40
N GLY A 80 2.03 13.36 -18.14
CA GLY A 80 2.41 14.72 -18.53
C GLY A 80 3.24 15.46 -17.48
N GLU A 81 3.26 16.79 -17.55
CA GLU A 81 3.93 17.67 -16.56
C GLU A 81 3.17 17.78 -15.23
N LYS A 82 2.37 16.76 -14.88
CA LYS A 82 1.54 16.79 -13.68
C LYS A 82 2.37 16.30 -12.49
N PRO A 83 2.13 16.86 -11.29
CA PRO A 83 2.84 16.41 -10.08
C PRO A 83 2.46 14.96 -9.73
N LEU A 84 3.33 14.31 -8.94
CA LEU A 84 3.05 13.01 -8.32
C LEU A 84 1.81 13.13 -7.42
N TYR A 85 0.91 12.15 -7.48
CA TYR A 85 -0.33 12.15 -6.70
C TYR A 85 -0.14 11.35 -5.40
N LEU A 86 -0.58 11.91 -4.28
CA LEU A 86 -0.48 11.30 -2.95
C LEU A 86 -1.87 10.91 -2.44
N ALA A 87 -2.04 9.65 -2.07
CA ALA A 87 -3.27 9.13 -1.45
C ALA A 87 -3.00 8.70 0.00
N CYS A 88 -3.93 9.03 0.91
CA CYS A 88 -3.87 8.62 2.30
C CYS A 88 -5.10 7.76 2.63
N PHE A 89 -4.88 6.62 3.26
CA PHE A 89 -5.92 5.67 3.65
C PHE A 89 -5.79 5.36 5.14
N ALA A 90 -6.87 5.53 5.89
CA ALA A 90 -6.97 5.08 7.27
C ALA A 90 -7.45 3.62 7.28
N VAL A 91 -6.62 2.72 7.80
CA VAL A 91 -6.91 1.30 7.92
C VAL A 91 -7.49 1.05 9.32
N GLY A 92 -8.78 0.67 9.39
CA GLY A 92 -9.48 0.39 10.66
C GLY A 92 -10.85 1.05 10.80
N LEU A 93 -11.21 1.95 9.88
CA LEU A 93 -12.59 2.39 9.70
C LEU A 93 -13.11 1.72 8.43
N ASN A 94 -14.38 1.31 8.42
CA ASN A 94 -15.10 0.85 7.22
C ASN A 94 -14.63 1.60 5.97
N PRO A 95 -14.58 0.96 4.78
CA PRO A 95 -14.08 1.62 3.57
C PRO A 95 -14.89 2.90 3.40
N PHE A 96 -14.30 4.02 3.82
CA PHE A 96 -14.87 5.31 3.49
C PHE A 96 -14.81 5.32 1.98
N PRO A 97 -15.93 5.55 1.28
CA PRO A 97 -15.84 5.85 -0.13
C PRO A 97 -14.83 6.97 -0.23
N ILE A 98 -13.76 6.72 -0.99
CA ILE A 98 -12.80 7.73 -1.43
C ILE A 98 -13.65 8.98 -1.71
N PRO A 99 -13.46 10.10 -0.98
CA PRO A 99 -14.30 11.27 -1.19
C PRO A 99 -14.21 11.60 -2.67
N SER A 100 -15.35 11.65 -3.36
CA SER A 100 -15.41 12.00 -4.78
C SER A 100 -14.78 13.37 -5.08
N SER A 101 -14.52 14.17 -4.03
CA SER A 101 -13.76 15.42 -4.09
C SER A 101 -12.23 15.26 -4.28
N PHE A 102 -11.68 14.06 -4.17
CA PHE A 102 -10.27 13.77 -4.53
C PHE A 102 -10.13 13.15 -5.93
N VAL A 103 -11.24 13.03 -6.68
CA VAL A 103 -11.17 12.96 -8.14
C VAL A 103 -10.77 14.37 -8.59
N GLN A 104 -9.49 14.58 -8.83
CA GLN A 104 -8.99 15.78 -9.46
C GLN A 104 -9.67 15.89 -10.82
N HIS A 105 -10.70 16.72 -10.89
CA HIS A 105 -11.35 17.09 -12.16
C HIS A 105 -10.27 17.55 -13.13
N SER A 106 -10.29 16.97 -14.33
CA SER A 106 -9.66 17.52 -15.53
C SER A 106 -10.15 18.94 -15.80
#